data_AF-A0A8B3E4G7-F1
#
_entry.id   AF-A0A8B3E4G7-F1
#
_cell.length_a   1.000
_cell.length_b   1.000
_cell.length_c   1.000
_cell.angle_alpha   90.00
_cell.angle_beta   90.00
_cell.angle_gamma   90.00
#
_symmetry.space_group_name_H-M   'P 1'
#
loop_
_entity.id
_entity.type
_entity.pdbx_description
1 polymer ?
#
loop_
_entity_poly.entity_id
_entity_poly.type
_entity_poly.pdbx_seq_one_letter_code
_entity_poly.pdbx_strand_id
1 'polypeptide(L)'
;MIHYDFKPSKLEANGNGSYTYRWDIQEVQVENHFGEAGDNGQTTKWTCNEVVVWGMVTNDKLKKAVITHLWDSDKEAKIINDYNAAQLGILTEKSATDDYKEYLQKRKAIKEMIDSDCKELNIIL
;
A
#
# COMPACT_ATOMS: atom_id res chain seq x y z
N MET A 1 7.58 1.78 4.46
CA MET A 1 7.76 2.63 3.27
C MET A 1 9.21 2.53 2.82
N ILE A 2 9.44 2.29 1.53
CA ILE A 2 10.77 2.09 0.95
C ILE A 2 11.18 3.36 0.20
N HIS A 3 12.47 3.70 0.26
CA HIS A 3 13.04 4.88 -0.40
C HIS A 3 13.90 4.47 -1.59
N TYR A 4 13.75 5.19 -2.70
CA TYR A 4 14.50 4.99 -3.94
C TYR A 4 15.14 6.30 -4.39
N ASP A 5 16.33 6.21 -4.98
CA ASP A 5 16.99 7.38 -5.59
C ASP A 5 16.45 7.69 -7.00
N PHE A 6 15.79 6.72 -7.64
CA PHE A 6 15.11 6.89 -8.94
C PHE A 6 13.67 6.41 -8.84
N LYS A 7 12.78 6.94 -9.70
CA LYS A 7 11.37 6.53 -9.73
C LYS A 7 11.28 5.02 -9.99
N PRO A 8 10.76 4.20 -9.05
CA PRO A 8 10.66 2.78 -9.26
C PRO A 8 9.53 2.44 -10.25
N SER A 9 9.63 1.29 -10.91
CA SER A 9 8.55 0.73 -11.71
C SER A 9 7.44 0.17 -10.81
N LYS A 10 6.18 0.24 -11.27
CA LYS A 10 5.03 -0.34 -10.55
C LYS A 10 5.11 -1.86 -10.44
N LEU A 11 5.71 -2.53 -11.42
CA LEU A 11 5.89 -3.97 -11.42
C LEU A 11 7.27 -4.34 -11.97
N GLU A 12 7.96 -5.24 -11.26
CA GLU A 12 9.29 -5.71 -11.61
C GLU A 12 9.37 -7.23 -11.46
N ALA A 13 9.96 -7.91 -12.43
CA ALA A 13 10.22 -9.35 -12.36
C ALA A 13 11.55 -9.63 -11.66
N ASN A 14 11.55 -10.48 -10.63
CA ASN A 14 12.73 -10.75 -9.81
C ASN A 14 13.63 -11.88 -10.34
N GLY A 15 13.32 -12.45 -11.52
CA GLY A 15 14.11 -13.51 -12.15
C GLY A 15 13.94 -14.92 -11.56
N ASN A 16 13.16 -15.08 -10.49
CA ASN A 16 12.89 -16.37 -9.81
C ASN A 16 11.41 -16.81 -9.89
N GLY A 17 10.63 -16.20 -10.80
CA GLY A 17 9.18 -16.42 -10.90
C GLY A 17 8.35 -15.61 -9.89
N SER A 18 8.97 -14.73 -9.11
CA SER A 18 8.27 -13.72 -8.31
C SER A 18 8.34 -12.33 -8.97
N TYR A 19 7.42 -11.47 -8.56
CA TYR A 19 7.30 -10.10 -9.01
C TYR A 19 7.17 -9.17 -7.80
N THR A 20 7.86 -8.04 -7.85
CA THR A 20 7.71 -6.95 -6.89
C THR A 20 6.70 -5.95 -7.44
N TYR A 21 5.57 -5.78 -6.75
CA TYR A 21 4.56 -4.78 -7.06
C TYR A 21 4.69 -3.60 -6.09
N ARG A 22 4.74 -2.39 -6.63
CA ARG A 22 4.92 -1.13 -5.89
C ARG A 22 3.74 -0.21 -6.14
N TRP A 23 3.15 0.31 -5.09
CA TRP A 23 2.01 1.23 -5.15
C TRP A 23 2.24 2.46 -4.28
N ASP A 24 1.43 3.49 -4.50
CA ASP A 24 1.54 4.79 -3.82
C ASP A 24 2.97 5.37 -3.99
N ILE A 25 3.45 5.38 -5.24
CA ILE A 25 4.78 5.90 -5.60
C ILE A 25 4.73 7.43 -5.62
N GLN A 26 5.43 8.06 -4.68
CA GLN A 26 5.44 9.51 -4.48
C GLN A 26 6.86 10.06 -4.61
N GLU A 27 6.98 11.26 -5.19
CA GLU A 27 8.21 12.03 -5.22
C GLU A 27 8.37 12.80 -3.90
N VAL A 28 9.55 12.73 -3.29
CA VAL A 28 9.87 13.39 -2.02
C VAL A 28 11.14 14.19 -2.20
N GLN A 29 11.08 15.50 -1.92
CA GLN A 29 12.25 16.37 -1.92
C GLN A 29 12.96 16.24 -0.57
N VAL A 30 14.26 15.95 -0.58
CA VAL A 30 15.07 15.82 0.63
C VAL A 30 16.15 16.90 0.61
N GLU A 31 16.23 17.67 1.69
CA GLU A 31 17.32 18.64 1.87
C GLU A 31 18.62 17.90 2.20
N ASN A 32 19.66 18.10 1.39
CA ASN A 32 21.00 17.64 1.74
C ASN A 32 21.65 18.64 2.69
N HIS A 33 21.81 18.26 3.96
CA HIS A 33 22.50 19.07 4.98
C HIS A 33 24.02 18.82 5.02
N PHE A 34 24.58 18.13 4.02
CA PHE A 34 26.01 17.73 3.96
C PHE A 34 26.83 18.45 2.87
N GLY A 35 26.40 19.63 2.42
CA GLY A 35 27.18 20.48 1.51
C GLY A 35 28.08 21.46 2.29
N GLU A 36 29.34 21.63 1.86
CA GLU A 36 30.13 22.81 2.22
C GLU A 36 29.33 24.09 1.90
N ALA A 37 29.53 25.13 2.71
CA ALA A 37 28.77 26.38 2.67
C ALA A 37 28.57 26.91 1.23
N GLY A 38 27.40 26.67 0.64
CA GLY A 38 27.04 27.21 -0.67
C GLY A 38 26.11 26.35 -1.53
N ASP A 39 26.02 25.03 -1.31
CA ASP A 39 25.16 24.15 -2.13
C ASP A 39 23.98 23.59 -1.33
N ASN A 40 22.86 24.30 -1.33
CA ASN A 40 21.58 23.81 -0.82
C ASN A 40 20.94 22.85 -1.85
N GLY A 41 21.67 21.80 -2.24
CA GLY A 41 21.21 20.84 -3.24
C GLY A 41 20.04 20.03 -2.71
N GLN A 42 18.81 20.35 -3.13
CA GLN A 42 17.68 19.44 -2.95
C GLN A 42 17.92 18.20 -3.80
N THR A 43 17.80 17.02 -3.19
CA THR A 43 17.83 15.75 -3.93
C THR A 43 16.43 15.18 -3.99
N THR A 44 16.01 14.81 -5.20
CA THR A 44 14.73 14.16 -5.43
C THR A 44 14.84 12.67 -5.09
N LYS A 45 14.04 12.21 -4.15
CA LYS A 45 13.88 10.79 -3.81
C LYS A 45 12.46 10.33 -4.10
N TRP A 46 12.25 9.03 -4.08
CA TRP A 46 10.95 8.41 -4.29
C TRP A 46 10.59 7.51 -3.13
N THR A 47 9.33 7.49 -2.74
CA THR A 47 8.80 6.57 -1.71
C THR A 47 7.66 5.75 -2.23
N CYS A 48 7.58 4.49 -1.84
CA CYS A 48 6.43 3.63 -2.13
C CYS A 48 6.24 2.54 -1.08
N ASN A 49 5.12 1.83 -1.20
CA ASN A 49 4.91 0.55 -0.56
C ASN A 49 5.19 -0.58 -1.55
N GLU A 50 5.52 -1.77 -1.06
CA GLU A 50 5.83 -2.90 -1.93
C GLU A 50 5.40 -4.25 -1.35
N VAL A 51 5.04 -5.17 -2.25
CA VAL A 51 4.78 -6.58 -1.94
C VAL A 51 5.37 -7.48 -3.02
N VAL A 52 5.80 -8.67 -2.61
CA VAL A 52 6.26 -9.71 -3.53
C VAL A 52 5.12 -10.71 -3.77
N VAL A 53 4.83 -10.99 -5.04
CA VAL A 53 3.85 -12.00 -5.46
C VAL A 53 4.52 -13.09 -6.30
N TRP A 54 4.10 -14.34 -6.13
CA TRP A 54 4.72 -15.50 -6.77
C TRP A 54 3.87 -16.07 -7.89
N GLY A 55 4.45 -16.37 -9.06
CA GLY A 55 3.75 -16.92 -10.21
C GLY A 55 2.98 -15.86 -11.00
N MET A 56 1.96 -16.27 -11.77
CA MET A 56 1.19 -15.36 -12.64
C MET A 56 0.61 -14.20 -11.84
N VAL A 57 0.86 -12.97 -12.30
CA VAL A 57 0.33 -11.73 -11.72
C VAL A 57 -1.05 -11.47 -12.31
N THR A 58 -2.05 -11.33 -11.44
CA THR A 58 -3.43 -10.96 -11.79
C THR A 58 -3.91 -9.86 -10.87
N ASN A 59 -4.94 -9.13 -11.29
CA ASN A 59 -5.54 -8.07 -10.47
C ASN A 59 -5.95 -8.57 -9.07
N ASP A 60 -6.68 -9.70 -9.01
CA ASP A 60 -7.11 -10.31 -7.75
C ASP A 60 -5.95 -10.69 -6.85
N LYS A 61 -4.84 -11.16 -7.43
CA LYS A 61 -3.66 -11.56 -6.67
C LYS A 61 -2.94 -10.36 -6.08
N LEU A 62 -2.84 -9.26 -6.83
CA LEU A 62 -2.29 -8.01 -6.32
C LEU A 62 -3.18 -7.43 -5.22
N LYS A 63 -4.51 -7.38 -5.43
CA LYS A 63 -5.48 -6.98 -4.40
C LYS A 63 -5.32 -7.81 -3.14
N LYS A 64 -5.27 -9.14 -3.26
CA LYS A 64 -5.09 -10.03 -2.11
C LYS A 64 -3.77 -9.75 -1.39
N ALA A 65 -2.65 -9.71 -2.11
CA ALA A 65 -1.33 -9.50 -1.52
C ALA A 65 -1.23 -8.15 -0.79
N VAL A 66 -1.70 -7.06 -1.41
CA VAL A 66 -1.66 -5.72 -0.83
C VAL A 66 -2.60 -5.61 0.37
N ILE A 67 -3.83 -6.11 0.27
CA ILE A 67 -4.78 -6.07 1.40
C ILE A 67 -4.25 -6.89 2.58
N THR A 68 -3.71 -8.09 2.35
CA THR A 68 -3.10 -8.90 3.42
C THR A 68 -1.85 -8.24 4.02
N HIS A 69 -1.08 -7.49 3.23
CA HIS A 69 0.08 -6.75 3.74
C HIS A 69 -0.33 -5.59 4.65
N LEU A 70 -1.39 -4.85 4.28
CA LEU A 70 -1.89 -3.72 5.06
C LEU A 70 -2.71 -4.17 6.30
N TRP A 71 -3.54 -5.20 6.11
CA TRP A 71 -4.39 -5.81 7.11
C TRP A 71 -4.28 -7.32 6.97
N ASP A 72 -3.41 -7.92 7.80
CA ASP A 72 -3.39 -9.36 7.95
C ASP A 72 -4.76 -9.87 8.46
N SER A 73 -4.96 -11.19 8.41
CA SER A 73 -6.22 -11.82 8.78
C SER A 73 -6.68 -11.46 10.19
N ASP A 74 -5.76 -11.32 11.12
CA ASP A 74 -6.06 -11.09 12.52
C ASP A 74 -6.48 -9.63 12.76
N LYS A 75 -5.80 -8.68 12.11
CA LYS A 75 -6.21 -7.26 12.10
C LYS A 75 -7.57 -7.07 11.45
N GLU A 76 -7.81 -7.68 10.29
CA GLU A 76 -9.10 -7.60 9.60
C GLU A 76 -10.22 -8.20 10.48
N ALA A 77 -9.99 -9.39 11.05
CA ALA A 77 -10.95 -10.03 11.94
C ALA A 77 -11.24 -9.19 13.19
N LYS A 78 -10.21 -8.58 13.80
CA LYS A 78 -10.38 -7.69 14.95
C LYS A 78 -11.28 -6.50 14.61
N ILE A 79 -11.01 -5.77 13.53
CA ILE A 79 -11.80 -4.59 13.15
C ILE A 79 -13.27 -4.99 12.91
N ILE A 80 -13.52 -6.12 12.24
CA ILE A 80 -14.87 -6.63 12.00
C ILE A 80 -15.56 -7.02 13.31
N ASN A 81 -14.85 -7.71 14.19
CA ASN A 81 -15.40 -8.18 15.47
C ASN A 81 -15.70 -7.01 16.41
N ASP A 82 -14.82 -6.02 16.51
CA ASP A 82 -15.05 -4.83 17.33
C ASP A 82 -16.25 -4.02 16.83
N TYR A 83 -16.38 -3.87 15.51
CA TYR A 83 -17.56 -3.27 14.90
C TYR A 83 -18.84 -4.03 15.28
N ASN A 84 -18.86 -5.36 15.09
CA ASN A 84 -20.01 -6.19 15.43
C ASN A 84 -20.34 -6.13 16.92
N ALA A 85 -19.34 -6.17 17.80
CA ALA A 85 -19.52 -6.04 19.24
C ALA A 85 -20.10 -4.68 19.62
N ALA A 86 -19.68 -3.60 18.96
CA ALA A 86 -20.25 -2.27 19.16
C ALA A 86 -21.71 -2.20 18.68
N GLN A 87 -22.04 -2.79 17.52
CA GLN A 87 -23.43 -2.86 17.04
C GLN A 87 -24.34 -3.67 17.98
N LEU A 88 -23.80 -4.71 18.63
CA LEU A 88 -24.51 -5.50 19.63
C LEU A 88 -24.57 -4.84 21.02
N GLY A 89 -23.94 -3.67 21.21
CA GLY A 89 -23.85 -2.98 22.50
C GLY A 89 -22.96 -3.69 23.53
N ILE A 90 -22.15 -4.66 23.10
CA ILE A 90 -21.16 -5.37 23.93
C ILE A 90 -19.92 -4.49 24.14
N LEU A 91 -19.47 -3.84 23.07
CA LEU A 91 -18.39 -2.85 23.11
C LEU A 91 -19.02 -1.44 23.21
N THR A 92 -18.59 -0.65 24.19
CA THR A 92 -19.06 0.73 24.38
C THR A 92 -18.17 1.77 23.71
N GLU A 93 -17.06 1.35 23.12
CA GLU A 93 -16.15 2.24 22.41
C GLU A 93 -16.81 2.77 21.13
N LYS A 94 -16.95 4.10 21.06
CA LYS A 94 -17.52 4.77 19.89
C LYS A 94 -16.63 4.66 18.65
N SER A 95 -15.31 4.50 18.85
CA SER A 95 -14.32 4.43 17.78
C SER A 95 -14.48 3.20 16.90
N ALA A 96 -15.01 2.07 17.40
CA ALA A 96 -15.10 0.84 16.60
C ALA A 96 -15.93 0.98 15.31
N THR A 97 -16.93 1.88 15.31
CA THR A 97 -17.70 2.19 14.08
C THR A 97 -16.89 3.04 13.10
N ASP A 98 -16.15 4.02 13.61
CA ASP A 98 -15.30 4.90 12.81
C ASP A 98 -14.10 4.14 12.23
N ASP A 99 -13.47 3.28 13.03
CA ASP A 99 -12.35 2.42 12.63
C ASP A 99 -12.74 1.48 11.48
N TYR A 100 -13.93 0.85 11.58
CA TYR A 100 -14.43 -0.01 10.50
C TYR A 100 -14.76 0.78 9.24
N LYS A 101 -15.35 1.97 9.38
CA LYS A 101 -15.62 2.86 8.24
C LYS A 101 -14.33 3.29 7.55
N GLU A 102 -13.32 3.69 8.31
CA GLU A 102 -12.00 4.07 7.80
C GLU A 102 -11.34 2.88 7.08
N TYR A 103 -11.39 1.69 7.68
CA TYR A 103 -10.92 0.45 7.06
C TYR A 103 -11.60 0.21 5.69
N LEU A 104 -12.93 0.29 5.61
CA LEU A 104 -13.66 0.08 4.36
C LEU A 104 -13.32 1.13 3.30
N GLN A 105 -13.16 2.40 3.69
CA GLN A 105 -12.79 3.48 2.79
C GLN A 105 -11.37 3.28 2.24
N LYS A 106 -10.40 2.99 3.10
CA LYS A 106 -9.02 2.69 2.69
C LYS A 106 -8.97 1.46 1.79
N ARG A 107 -9.66 0.37 2.16
CA ARG A 107 -9.74 -0.86 1.35
C ARG A 107 -10.33 -0.60 -0.04
N LYS A 108 -11.34 0.26 -0.14
CA LYS A 108 -11.90 0.67 -1.44
C LYS A 108 -10.87 1.44 -2.27
N ALA A 109 -10.25 2.47 -1.69
CA ALA A 109 -9.26 3.29 -2.38
C ALA A 109 -8.05 2.48 -2.87
N ILE A 110 -7.55 1.55 -2.05
CA ILE A 110 -6.47 0.63 -2.44
C ILE A 110 -6.89 -0.24 -3.62
N LYS A 111 -8.10 -0.80 -3.63
CA LYS A 111 -8.59 -1.62 -4.74
C LYS A 111 -8.71 -0.81 -6.03
N GLU A 112 -9.24 0.41 -5.97
CA GLU A 112 -9.37 1.31 -7.12
C GLU A 112 -8.01 1.72 -7.69
N MET A 113 -7.02 1.98 -6.82
CA MET A 113 -5.64 2.23 -7.24
C MET A 113 -5.02 1.01 -7.94
N ILE A 114 -5.16 -0.19 -7.37
CA ILE A 114 -4.66 -1.42 -8.00
C ILE A 114 -5.35 -1.67 -9.34
N ASP A 115 -6.64 -1.36 -9.46
CA ASP A 115 -7.37 -1.45 -10.73
C ASP A 115 -6.81 -0.50 -11.79
N SER A 116 -6.46 0.74 -11.40
CA SER A 116 -5.78 1.68 -12.30
C SER A 116 -4.42 1.18 -12.73
N ASP A 117 -3.61 0.71 -11.78
CA ASP A 117 -2.27 0.19 -12.05
C ASP A 117 -2.31 -1.04 -12.96
N CYS A 118 -3.24 -1.98 -12.74
CA CYS A 118 -3.40 -3.15 -13.59
C CYS A 118 -3.76 -2.77 -15.03
N LYS A 119 -4.61 -1.75 -15.23
CA LYS A 119 -4.94 -1.22 -16.55
C LYS A 119 -3.71 -0.64 -17.24
N GLU A 120 -2.93 0.18 -16.54
CA GLU A 120 -1.69 0.77 -17.07
C GLU A 120 -0.65 -0.29 -17.44
N LEU A 121 -0.59 -1.38 -16.66
CA LEU A 121 0.35 -2.49 -16.85
C LEU A 121 -0.16 -3.57 -17.83
N ASN A 122 -1.37 -3.43 -18.40
CA ASN A 122 -2.03 -4.45 -19.23
C ASN A 122 -2.16 -5.82 -18.53
N ILE A 123 -2.41 -5.81 -17.23
CA ILE A 123 -2.70 -7.01 -16.42
C ILE A 123 -4.20 -7.31 -16.52
N ILE A 124 -4.54 -8.60 -16.66
CA ILE A 124 -5.94 -9.06 -16.72
C ILE A 124 -6.66 -8.68 -15.41
N LEU A 125 -7.79 -7.98 -15.57
CA LEU A 125 -8.70 -7.57 -14.49
C LEU A 125 -9.59 -8.71 -14.03
#